data_AF-A0A960NVC6-F1
#
_entry.id   AF-A0A960NVC6-F1
#
_cell.length_a   1.000
_cell.length_b   1.000
_cell.length_c   1.000
_cell.angle_alpha   90.00
_cell.angle_beta   90.00
_cell.angle_gamma   90.00
#
_symmetry.space_group_name_H-M   'P 1'
#
loop_
_entity.id
_entity.type
_entity.pdbx_description
1 polymer ?
#
loop_
_entity_poly.entity_id
_entity_poly.type
_entity_poly.pdbx_seq_one_letter_code
_entity_poly.pdbx_strand_id
1 'polypeptide(L)' 'HPARSAKSLQSQPNGEVRVTDGPHLQTNEHVGGFWVLAAANMDEALAWGRKAAIACRAPVEVRQFH' A
#
# COMPACT_ATOMS: atom_id res chain seq x y z
N HIS A 1 -13.27 -0.08 10.50
CA HIS A 1 -11.98 0.06 9.79
C HIS A 1 -12.15 -0.36 8.34
N PRO A 2 -11.75 0.48 7.35
CA PRO A 2 -11.93 0.21 5.92
C PRO A 2 -11.41 -1.15 5.45
N ALA A 3 -10.32 -1.64 6.08
CA ALA A 3 -9.76 -2.95 5.79
C ALA A 3 -10.73 -4.12 6.04
N ARG A 4 -11.61 -4.03 7.05
CA ARG A 4 -12.55 -5.12 7.39
C ARG A 4 -13.62 -5.32 6.33
N SER A 5 -13.94 -4.26 5.56
CA SER A 5 -14.89 -4.31 4.45
C SER A 5 -14.22 -4.54 3.09
N ALA A 6 -12.91 -4.79 3.05
CA ALA A 6 -12.21 -5.09 1.80
C ALA A 6 -12.70 -6.40 1.17
N LYS A 7 -12.46 -6.55 -0.13
CA LYS A 7 -12.57 -7.81 -0.85
C LYS A 7 -11.20 -8.15 -1.43
N SER A 8 -10.80 -9.40 -1.31
CA SER A 8 -9.55 -9.91 -1.87
C SER A 8 -9.81 -10.80 -3.07
N LEU A 9 -9.02 -10.63 -4.11
CA LEU A 9 -9.12 -11.39 -5.36
C LEU A 9 -7.83 -12.19 -5.55
N GLN A 10 -7.95 -13.47 -5.91
CA GLN A 10 -6.82 -14.39 -6.10
C GLN A 10 -7.02 -15.19 -7.38
N SER A 11 -6.07 -15.13 -8.31
CA SER A 11 -6.08 -15.99 -9.50
C SER A 11 -5.90 -17.45 -9.10
N GLN A 12 -6.57 -18.34 -9.84
CA GLN A 12 -6.49 -19.78 -9.65
C GLN A 12 -5.84 -20.44 -10.88
N PRO A 13 -5.21 -21.63 -10.73
CA PRO A 13 -4.57 -22.32 -11.85
C PRO A 13 -5.51 -22.68 -13.00
N ASN A 14 -6.82 -22.80 -12.74
CA ASN A 14 -7.85 -23.09 -13.73
C ASN A 14 -8.33 -21.84 -14.51
N GLY A 15 -7.72 -20.67 -14.27
CA GLY A 15 -8.10 -19.40 -14.91
C GLY A 15 -9.24 -18.65 -14.23
N GLU A 16 -9.82 -19.20 -13.15
CA GLU A 16 -10.85 -18.50 -12.38
C GLU A 16 -10.25 -17.52 -11.35
N VAL A 17 -11.09 -16.63 -10.82
CA VAL A 17 -10.73 -15.69 -9.75
C VAL A 17 -11.58 -15.98 -8.53
N ARG A 18 -10.91 -16.29 -7.41
CA ARG A 18 -11.56 -16.44 -6.12
C ARG A 18 -11.69 -15.08 -5.45
N VAL A 19 -12.89 -14.77 -4.96
CA VAL A 19 -13.18 -13.57 -4.16
C VAL A 19 -13.41 -13.96 -2.71
N THR A 20 -12.76 -13.28 -1.77
CA THR A 20 -12.95 -13.47 -0.33
C THR A 20 -13.19 -12.15 0.38
N ASP A 21 -13.94 -12.20 1.49
CA ASP A 21 -14.17 -11.05 2.35
C ASP A 21 -12.93 -10.77 3.21
N GLY A 22 -12.64 -9.49 3.40
CA GLY A 22 -11.50 -9.01 4.16
C GLY A 22 -10.25 -8.74 3.31
N PRO A 23 -9.18 -8.25 3.97
CA PRO A 23 -7.92 -7.89 3.33
C PRO A 23 -7.15 -9.14 2.88
N HIS A 24 -6.24 -8.96 1.92
CA HIS A 24 -5.45 -10.06 1.38
C HIS A 24 -4.53 -10.68 2.44
N LEU A 25 -3.93 -9.82 3.28
CA LEU A 25 -3.09 -10.23 4.40
C LEU A 25 -3.82 -9.99 5.72
N GLN A 26 -3.92 -11.03 6.54
CA GLN A 26 -4.43 -10.95 7.92
C GLN A 26 -3.32 -10.38 8.81
N THR A 27 -3.35 -9.08 9.05
CA THR A 27 -2.28 -8.35 9.75
C THR A 27 -2.88 -7.35 10.74
N ASN A 28 -2.11 -7.00 11.78
CA ASN A 28 -2.53 -5.98 12.74
C ASN A 28 -2.40 -4.56 12.17
N GLU A 29 -1.52 -4.37 11.19
CA GLU A 29 -1.28 -3.09 10.53
C GLU A 29 -1.63 -3.19 9.05
N HIS A 30 -2.37 -2.21 8.53
CA HIS A 30 -2.83 -2.19 7.15
C HIS A 30 -2.22 -1.01 6.39
N VAL A 31 -1.80 -1.25 5.15
CA VAL A 31 -1.40 -0.18 4.23
C VAL A 31 -2.65 0.61 3.83
N GLY A 32 -2.72 1.87 4.24
CA GLY A 32 -3.85 2.76 3.96
C GLY A 32 -3.88 3.31 2.52
N GLY A 33 -2.78 3.17 1.78
CA GLY A 33 -2.61 3.65 0.42
C GLY A 33 -1.13 3.79 0.06
N PHE A 34 -0.85 4.20 -1.17
CA PHE A 34 0.50 4.54 -1.63
C PHE A 34 0.46 5.66 -2.68
N TRP A 35 1.60 6.32 -2.89
CA TRP A 35 1.80 7.25 -3.98
C TRP A 35 2.95 6.77 -4.86
N VAL A 36 2.87 7.06 -6.16
CA VAL A 36 3.99 6.90 -7.10
C VAL A 36 4.49 8.29 -7.46
N LEU A 37 5.76 8.53 -7.21
CA LEU A 37 6.40 9.82 -7.43
C LEU A 37 7.60 9.62 -8.35
N ALA A 38 7.77 10.54 -9.31
CA ALA A 38 9.05 10.74 -9.96
C ALA A 38 9.92 11.60 -9.04
N ALA A 39 11.11 11.11 -8.70
CA ALA A 39 12.12 11.82 -7.92
C ALA A 39 13.48 11.59 -8.58
N ALA A 40 14.33 12.61 -8.59
CA ALA A 40 15.65 12.54 -9.19
C ALA A 40 16.59 11.57 -8.44
N ASN A 41 16.39 11.41 -7.13
CA ASN A 41 17.16 10.51 -6.26
C ASN A 41 16.41 10.19 -4.95
N MET A 42 17.04 9.37 -4.10
CA MET A 42 16.46 8.94 -2.81
C MET A 42 16.29 10.10 -1.82
N ASP A 43 17.18 11.10 -1.84
CA ASP A 43 17.07 12.24 -0.92
C ASP A 43 15.81 13.08 -1.22
N GLU A 44 15.52 13.30 -2.50
CA GLU A 44 14.27 13.95 -2.91
C GLU A 44 13.04 13.11 -2.53
N ALA A 45 13.08 11.79 -2.73
CA ALA A 45 12.00 10.89 -2.34
C ALA A 45 11.75 10.91 -0.82
N LEU A 46 12.81 10.94 -0.01
CA LEU A 46 12.73 11.05 1.45
C LEU A 46 12.17 12.41 1.89
N ALA A 47 12.50 13.50 1.19
CA ALA A 47 11.92 14.81 1.45
C ALA A 47 10.40 14.81 1.25
N TRP A 48 9.91 14.13 0.22
CA TRP A 48 8.47 13.89 0.03
C TRP A 48 7.88 12.97 1.11
N GLY A 49 8.56 11.87 1.46
CA GLY A 49 8.14 10.95 2.51
C GLY A 49 7.93 11.63 3.86
N ARG A 50 8.81 12.59 4.22
CA ARG A 50 8.66 13.40 5.44
C ARG A 50 7.39 14.25 5.43
N LYS A 51 7.10 14.91 4.31
CA LYS A 51 5.87 15.71 4.15
C LYS A 51 4.64 14.82 4.28
N ALA A 52 4.65 13.66 3.64
CA ALA A 52 3.54 12.70 3.69
C ALA A 52 3.31 12.17 5.11
N ALA A 53 4.36 11.79 5.84
CA ALA A 53 4.23 11.30 7.21
C ALA A 53 3.55 12.32 8.14
N ILE A 54 3.92 13.60 8.00
CA ILE A 54 3.29 14.70 8.76
C ILE A 54 1.84 14.91 8.32
N ALA A 55 1.60 15.04 7.00
CA ALA A 55 0.28 15.35 6.46
C ALA A 55 -0.76 14.27 6.77
N CYS A 56 -0.36 13.00 6.66
CA CYS A 56 -1.24 11.86 6.89
C CYS A 56 -1.29 11.43 8.36
N ARG A 57 -0.39 11.96 9.21
CA ARG A 57 -0.22 11.55 10.61
C ARG A 57 -0.08 10.03 10.76
N ALA A 58 0.72 9.43 9.86
CA ALA A 58 0.94 7.99 9.77
C ALA A 58 2.38 7.69 9.33
N PRO A 59 2.94 6.53 9.68
CA PRO A 59 4.23 6.07 9.14
C PRO A 59 4.19 5.98 7.60
N VAL A 60 5.31 6.29 6.95
CA VAL A 60 5.48 6.20 5.49
C VAL A 60 6.76 5.41 5.19
N GLU A 61 6.61 4.36 4.39
CA GLU A 61 7.73 3.60 3.81
C GLU A 61 8.06 4.18 2.43
N VAL A 62 9.33 4.51 2.18
CA VAL A 62 9.81 4.99 0.88
C VAL A 62 10.57 3.86 0.20
N ARG A 63 10.14 3.48 -1.01
CA ARG A 63 10.75 2.40 -1.79
C ARG A 63 11.00 2.83 -3.22
N GLN A 64 12.25 2.67 -3.64
CA GLN A 64 12.60 2.70 -5.05
C GLN A 64 12.10 1.41 -5.73
N PHE A 65 11.63 1.54 -6.96
CA PHE A 65 11.22 0.45 -7.82
C PHE A 65 11.65 0.74 -9.27
N HIS A 66 11.66 -0.29 -10.11
CA HIS A 66 12.14 -0.27 -11.50
C HIS A 66 11.16 -1.02 -12.39
#